data_AF-A0A9X9LL69-F1
#
_entry.id   AF-A0A9X9LL69-F1
#
_cell.length_a   1.000
_cell.length_b   1.000
_cell.length_c   1.000
_cell.angle_alpha   90.00
_cell.angle_beta   90.00
_cell.angle_gamma   90.00
#
_symmetry.space_group_name_H-M   'P 1'
#
loop_
_entity.id
_entity.type
_entity.pdbx_description
1 polymer ?
#
loop_
_entity_poly.entity_id
_entity_poly.type
_entity_poly.pdbx_seq_one_letter_code
_entity_poly.pdbx_strand_id
1 'polypeptide(L)'
;MLSPFCDTLRSNPLQLTCRQDQRAVAVCNLQKFSKPLPPEYQYFDELSGIPTEDLPYYGGSVEIADYCPFSQEFSWHLSGEYQRSSDCRILENQPDLFKNYGAEKYGPHSVCLIQKSAFVMEKCERKLSYPDWGSGCYQVSCSPQGLTVWVQNTSYLCSRAGQVLPVSIQMNGWIHDGNLLCPSCWDFCELCPPERDPPATNLTRALPLDLCSRSSSLVVTLWLLLGNLFPLLAGFLLCVWH
;
A
#
# COMPACT_ATOMS: atom_id res chain seq x y z
N MET A 1 -0.22 -7.01 -18.47
CA MET A 1 0.10 -6.28 -19.72
C MET A 1 0.05 -4.81 -19.37
N LEU A 2 1.20 -4.13 -19.33
CA LEU A 2 1.25 -2.69 -19.09
C LEU A 2 0.93 -2.00 -20.42
N SER A 3 -0.31 -1.56 -20.58
CA SER A 3 -0.72 -0.70 -21.70
C SER A 3 -0.09 0.68 -21.48
N PRO A 4 0.53 1.30 -22.49
CA PRO A 4 1.02 2.68 -22.36
C PRO A 4 -0.12 3.66 -22.07
N PHE A 5 -1.36 3.27 -22.37
CA PHE A 5 -2.56 4.04 -22.17
C PHE A 5 -3.40 3.53 -21.00
N CYS A 6 -4.13 4.43 -20.36
CA CYS A 6 -4.98 4.14 -19.21
C CYS A 6 -6.40 4.70 -19.39
N ASP A 7 -7.36 4.08 -18.72
CA ASP A 7 -8.81 4.34 -18.83
C ASP A 7 -9.46 4.75 -17.50
N THR A 8 -8.65 4.88 -16.45
CA THR A 8 -9.12 5.21 -15.11
C THR A 8 -9.20 6.71 -14.92
N LEU A 9 -10.36 7.22 -14.54
CA LEU A 9 -10.54 8.66 -14.30
C LEU A 9 -9.67 9.14 -13.13
N ARG A 10 -9.04 10.30 -13.30
CA ARG A 10 -8.40 11.01 -12.20
C ARG A 10 -9.47 11.48 -11.21
N SER A 11 -9.53 10.84 -10.05
CA SER A 11 -10.52 11.09 -8.98
C SER A 11 -9.89 11.71 -7.72
N ASN A 12 -10.75 12.09 -6.76
CA ASN A 12 -10.36 12.35 -5.37
C ASN A 12 -11.23 11.47 -4.46
N PRO A 13 -10.68 10.47 -3.75
CA PRO A 13 -9.26 10.16 -3.62
C PRO A 13 -8.61 9.64 -4.91
N LEU A 14 -7.28 9.75 -4.99
CA LEU A 14 -6.51 9.31 -6.15
C LEU A 14 -6.46 7.77 -6.18
N GLN A 15 -6.75 7.21 -7.36
CA GLN A 15 -6.40 5.82 -7.65
C GLN A 15 -4.97 5.77 -8.17
N LEU A 16 -4.05 5.33 -7.31
CA LEU A 16 -2.63 5.28 -7.63
C LEU A 16 -2.32 4.07 -8.51
N THR A 17 -1.41 4.25 -9.45
CA THR A 17 -0.88 3.21 -10.32
C THR A 17 0.62 3.41 -10.48
N CYS A 18 1.30 2.56 -11.24
CA CYS A 18 2.70 2.76 -11.56
C CYS A 18 2.89 3.40 -12.93
N ARG A 19 3.93 4.23 -13.05
CA ARG A 19 4.45 4.65 -14.35
C ARG A 19 4.85 3.40 -15.15
N GLN A 20 4.82 3.48 -16.48
CA GLN A 20 5.10 2.34 -17.37
C GLN A 20 6.41 1.60 -17.07
N ASP A 21 7.46 2.33 -16.69
CA ASP A 21 8.78 1.76 -16.35
C ASP A 21 8.95 1.44 -14.86
N GLN A 22 7.85 1.52 -14.10
CA GLN A 22 7.77 1.24 -12.66
C GLN A 22 8.79 2.04 -11.82
N ARG A 23 9.23 3.20 -12.28
CA ARG A 23 10.16 4.06 -11.50
C ARG A 23 9.46 5.04 -10.59
N ALA A 24 8.18 5.33 -10.83
CA ALA A 24 7.42 6.29 -10.05
C ALA A 24 5.99 5.80 -9.79
N VAL A 25 5.44 6.22 -8.66
CA VAL A 25 4.00 6.21 -8.42
C VAL A 25 3.35 7.23 -9.36
N ALA A 26 2.21 6.87 -9.92
CA ALA A 26 1.57 7.62 -10.98
C ALA A 26 0.06 7.63 -10.78
N VAL A 27 -0.60 8.47 -11.56
CA VAL A 27 -2.05 8.49 -11.73
C VAL A 27 -2.36 8.49 -13.21
N CYS A 28 -3.49 7.92 -13.62
CA CYS A 28 -3.94 8.12 -14.99
C CYS A 28 -4.28 9.60 -15.19
N ASN A 29 -3.72 10.23 -16.22
CA ASN A 29 -3.96 11.65 -16.52
C ASN A 29 -5.26 11.88 -17.32
N LEU A 30 -6.18 10.92 -17.32
CA LEU A 30 -7.49 11.02 -17.93
C LEU A 30 -8.37 11.99 -17.14
N GLN A 31 -8.95 12.97 -17.83
CA GLN A 31 -9.80 14.00 -17.24
C GLN A 31 -10.98 14.38 -18.15
N LYS A 32 -11.97 15.08 -17.59
CA LYS A 32 -13.06 15.72 -18.33
C LYS A 32 -12.66 17.14 -18.76
N PHE A 33 -12.91 17.49 -20.01
CA PHE A 33 -12.77 18.83 -20.57
C PHE A 33 -14.09 19.60 -20.54
N SER A 34 -14.02 20.93 -20.58
CA SER A 34 -15.21 21.81 -20.63
C SER A 34 -15.87 21.86 -22.00
N LYS A 35 -15.15 21.43 -23.04
CA LYS A 35 -15.60 21.34 -24.44
C LYS A 35 -15.25 19.95 -24.97
N PRO A 36 -16.01 19.43 -25.93
CA PRO A 36 -15.67 18.16 -26.56
C PRO A 36 -14.32 18.27 -27.26
N LEU A 37 -13.53 17.20 -27.21
CA LEU A 37 -12.29 17.06 -27.96
C LEU A 37 -12.59 16.95 -29.47
N PRO A 38 -11.67 17.38 -30.34
CA PRO A 38 -11.74 17.07 -31.77
C PRO A 38 -11.93 15.57 -32.03
N PRO A 39 -12.71 15.16 -33.06
CA PRO A 39 -12.98 13.74 -33.34
C PRO A 39 -11.76 12.84 -33.43
N GLU A 40 -10.64 13.35 -33.95
CA GLU A 40 -9.35 12.66 -34.04
C GLU A 40 -8.72 12.31 -32.67
N TYR A 41 -9.18 12.96 -31.59
CA TYR A 41 -8.68 12.78 -30.22
C TYR A 41 -9.72 12.14 -29.28
N GLN A 42 -10.82 11.61 -29.83
CA GLN A 42 -11.85 10.89 -29.07
C GLN A 42 -11.56 9.39 -29.11
N TYR A 43 -10.85 8.89 -28.10
CA TYR A 43 -10.28 7.53 -28.10
C TYR A 43 -11.15 6.44 -27.47
N PHE A 44 -12.25 6.81 -26.81
CA PHE A 44 -13.00 5.90 -25.97
C PHE A 44 -14.34 5.53 -26.58
N ASP A 45 -14.57 4.23 -26.74
CA ASP A 45 -15.90 3.66 -27.01
C ASP A 45 -16.69 3.42 -25.71
N GLU A 46 -15.97 3.21 -24.59
CA GLU A 46 -16.52 2.99 -23.26
C GLU A 46 -15.58 3.54 -22.18
N LEU A 47 -16.15 4.12 -21.12
CA LEU A 47 -15.46 4.48 -19.88
C LEU A 47 -16.35 4.11 -18.70
N SER A 48 -15.79 3.43 -17.70
CA SER A 48 -16.55 2.94 -16.54
C SER A 48 -17.27 4.08 -15.82
N GLY A 49 -18.60 4.00 -15.78
CA GLY A 49 -19.46 4.98 -15.09
C GLY A 49 -19.70 6.28 -15.88
N ILE A 50 -19.24 6.38 -17.13
CA ILE A 50 -19.46 7.55 -17.99
C ILE A 50 -20.43 7.19 -19.12
N PRO A 51 -21.53 7.97 -19.31
CA PRO A 51 -22.45 7.79 -20.42
C PRO A 51 -21.78 8.03 -21.78
N THR A 52 -22.24 7.33 -22.83
CA THR A 52 -21.68 7.42 -24.19
C THR A 52 -21.71 8.85 -24.75
N GLU A 53 -22.76 9.62 -24.45
CA GLU A 53 -22.91 11.03 -24.88
C GLU A 53 -21.85 11.97 -24.29
N ASP A 54 -21.23 11.56 -23.18
CA ASP A 54 -20.24 12.34 -22.45
C ASP A 54 -18.80 11.97 -22.86
N LEU A 55 -18.58 10.82 -23.52
CA LEU A 55 -17.26 10.34 -23.94
C LEU A 55 -16.43 11.35 -24.75
N PRO A 56 -17.01 12.15 -25.67
CA PRO A 56 -16.25 13.17 -26.42
C PRO A 56 -15.55 14.21 -25.53
N TYR A 57 -15.93 14.34 -24.26
CA TYR A 57 -15.33 15.28 -23.31
C TYR A 57 -14.16 14.68 -22.53
N TYR A 58 -13.78 13.42 -22.75
CA TYR A 58 -12.75 12.74 -21.97
C TYR A 58 -11.51 12.44 -22.79
N GLY A 59 -10.34 12.77 -22.22
CA GLY A 59 -9.04 12.46 -22.78
C GLY A 59 -7.91 12.74 -21.80
N GLY A 60 -6.69 12.40 -22.18
CA GLY A 60 -5.48 12.70 -21.43
C GLY A 60 -5.23 14.21 -21.33
N SER A 61 -4.74 14.66 -20.18
CA SER A 61 -4.53 16.08 -19.89
C SER A 61 -3.34 16.74 -20.62
N VAL A 62 -2.64 15.99 -21.49
CA VAL A 62 -1.38 16.42 -22.11
C VAL A 62 -1.57 16.53 -23.63
N GLU A 63 -1.62 17.76 -24.14
CA GLU A 63 -1.91 18.06 -25.55
C GLU A 63 -0.83 17.51 -26.51
N ILE A 64 0.46 17.58 -26.15
CA ILE A 64 1.56 17.02 -26.96
C ILE A 64 1.53 15.48 -27.05
N ALA A 65 0.72 14.83 -26.21
CA ALA A 65 0.46 13.39 -26.31
C ALA A 65 -0.83 13.13 -27.11
N ASP A 66 -1.29 14.10 -27.91
CA ASP A 66 -2.54 14.07 -28.68
C ASP A 66 -3.75 13.73 -27.80
N TYR A 67 -3.76 14.12 -26.52
CA TYR A 67 -4.78 13.73 -25.55
C TYR A 67 -4.87 12.20 -25.30
N CYS A 68 -3.88 11.40 -25.71
CA CYS A 68 -3.79 10.01 -25.30
C CYS A 68 -3.55 9.95 -23.78
N PRO A 69 -4.42 9.28 -22.99
CA PRO A 69 -4.26 9.19 -21.55
C PRO A 69 -3.21 8.14 -21.19
N PHE A 70 -2.32 8.45 -20.25
CA PHE A 70 -1.25 7.57 -19.77
C PHE A 70 -1.01 7.74 -18.26
N SER A 71 -0.33 6.78 -17.65
CA SER A 71 0.07 6.84 -16.24
C SER A 71 1.18 7.87 -16.05
N GLN A 72 0.80 9.03 -15.51
CA GLN A 72 1.67 10.18 -15.30
C GLN A 72 2.13 10.26 -13.85
N GLU A 73 3.43 10.47 -13.65
CA GLU A 73 3.98 10.77 -12.34
C GLU A 73 3.49 12.13 -11.82
N PHE A 74 3.53 12.33 -10.51
CA PHE A 74 3.09 13.57 -9.89
C PHE A 74 3.99 13.95 -8.70
N SER A 75 3.73 15.12 -8.13
CA SER A 75 4.34 15.56 -6.88
C SER A 75 3.28 15.61 -5.78
N TRP A 76 3.67 15.23 -4.57
CA TRP A 76 2.83 15.39 -3.40
C TRP A 76 2.88 16.84 -2.94
N HIS A 77 1.71 17.46 -2.76
CA HIS A 77 1.57 18.80 -2.23
C HIS A 77 0.75 18.78 -0.93
N LEU A 78 1.14 19.60 0.05
CA LEU A 78 0.38 19.81 1.28
C LEU A 78 0.03 21.29 1.36
N SER A 79 -1.27 21.60 1.35
CA SER A 79 -1.75 22.99 1.34
C SER A 79 -1.17 23.84 0.20
N GLY A 80 -0.96 23.23 -0.97
CA GLY A 80 -0.35 23.86 -2.16
C GLY A 80 1.18 23.77 -2.21
N GLU A 81 1.85 23.58 -1.07
CA GLU A 81 3.30 23.52 -0.99
C GLU A 81 3.85 22.16 -1.40
N TYR A 82 4.86 22.16 -2.27
CA TYR A 82 5.57 20.96 -2.69
C TYR A 82 6.17 20.23 -1.48
N GLN A 83 5.97 18.90 -1.43
CA GLN A 83 6.54 18.05 -0.40
C GLN A 83 7.64 17.15 -0.97
N ARG A 84 7.31 16.39 -2.01
CA ARG A 84 8.20 15.39 -2.64
C ARG A 84 7.66 14.97 -4.01
N SER A 85 8.51 14.44 -4.88
CA SER A 85 8.05 13.80 -6.11
C SER A 85 7.57 12.38 -5.83
N SER A 86 7.08 11.69 -6.86
CA SER A 86 6.63 10.29 -6.80
C SER A 86 7.66 9.29 -7.30
N ASP A 87 8.87 9.73 -7.67
CA ASP A 87 9.97 8.86 -8.10
C ASP A 87 10.42 7.98 -6.93
N CYS A 88 10.32 6.66 -7.09
CA CYS A 88 10.66 5.69 -6.08
C CYS A 88 12.17 5.62 -5.78
N ARG A 89 13.01 6.11 -6.70
CA ARG A 89 14.47 5.97 -6.61
C ARG A 89 15.15 7.09 -5.83
N ILE A 90 14.45 8.19 -5.58
CA ILE A 90 14.96 9.37 -4.85
C ILE A 90 14.77 9.15 -3.35
N LEU A 91 15.86 9.15 -2.59
CA LEU A 91 15.84 8.87 -1.15
C LEU A 91 15.06 9.94 -0.37
N GLU A 92 15.15 11.19 -0.81
CA GLU A 92 14.50 12.36 -0.24
C GLU A 92 12.97 12.28 -0.32
N ASN A 93 12.42 11.41 -1.17
CA ASN A 93 10.99 11.17 -1.26
C ASN A 93 10.45 10.24 -0.16
N GLN A 94 11.27 9.75 0.77
CA GLN A 94 10.84 8.86 1.85
C GLN A 94 9.65 9.46 2.64
N PRO A 95 8.54 8.71 2.82
CA PRO A 95 7.41 9.21 3.61
C PRO A 95 7.79 9.40 5.07
N ASP A 96 7.16 10.39 5.70
CA ASP A 96 7.22 10.57 7.15
C ASP A 96 6.85 9.27 7.88
N LEU A 97 7.58 8.97 8.96
CA LEU A 97 7.46 7.72 9.72
C LEU A 97 6.03 7.40 10.16
N PHE A 98 5.21 8.41 10.46
CA PHE A 98 3.83 8.25 10.92
C PHE A 98 2.80 8.37 9.79
N LYS A 99 3.23 8.73 8.58
CA LYS A 99 2.39 8.81 7.37
C LYS A 99 2.74 7.75 6.33
N ASN A 100 3.59 6.78 6.69
CA ASN A 100 4.00 5.69 5.80
C ASN A 100 3.02 4.50 5.87
N TYR A 101 1.76 4.72 5.49
CA TYR A 101 0.71 3.70 5.57
C TYR A 101 1.04 2.44 4.77
N GLY A 102 1.57 2.61 3.57
CA GLY A 102 1.94 1.52 2.65
C GLY A 102 3.22 0.78 3.00
N ALA A 103 3.88 1.09 4.11
CA ALA A 103 5.21 0.57 4.47
C ALA A 103 6.25 0.75 3.35
N GLU A 104 6.16 1.87 2.64
CA GLU A 104 6.99 2.21 1.48
C GLU A 104 8.44 2.48 1.87
N LYS A 105 9.35 2.16 0.94
CA LYS A 105 10.77 2.47 1.03
C LYS A 105 11.23 3.07 -0.28
N TYR A 106 11.78 4.27 -0.21
CA TYR A 106 12.35 4.97 -1.36
C TYR A 106 13.88 4.83 -1.37
N GLY A 107 14.48 4.83 -2.56
CA GLY A 107 15.92 4.75 -2.76
C GLY A 107 16.32 4.04 -4.06
N PRO A 108 17.62 3.99 -4.41
CA PRO A 108 18.08 3.58 -5.75
C PRO A 108 17.60 2.23 -6.26
N HIS A 109 17.26 1.30 -5.35
CA HIS A 109 16.78 -0.05 -5.65
C HIS A 109 15.28 -0.23 -5.45
N SER A 110 14.54 0.88 -5.30
CA SER A 110 13.10 0.88 -5.15
C SER A 110 12.39 1.09 -6.47
N VAL A 111 11.26 0.40 -6.60
CA VAL A 111 10.40 0.40 -7.77
C VAL A 111 8.95 0.56 -7.33
N CYS A 112 8.11 1.04 -8.22
CA CYS A 112 6.68 1.12 -8.01
C CYS A 112 6.05 -0.26 -8.19
N LEU A 113 5.32 -0.74 -7.18
CA LEU A 113 4.52 -1.96 -7.24
C LEU A 113 3.04 -1.64 -7.04
N ILE A 114 2.18 -2.40 -7.72
CA ILE A 114 0.74 -2.31 -7.57
C ILE A 114 0.31 -2.92 -6.22
N GLN A 115 -0.53 -2.20 -5.49
CA GLN A 115 -1.19 -2.63 -4.27
C GLN A 115 -2.57 -3.18 -4.63
N LYS A 116 -2.80 -4.48 -4.45
CA LYS A 116 -4.10 -5.11 -4.74
C LYS A 116 -5.17 -4.75 -3.71
N SER A 117 -4.77 -4.31 -2.53
CA SER A 117 -5.66 -3.78 -1.50
C SER A 117 -5.03 -2.56 -0.84
N ALA A 118 -5.85 -1.68 -0.30
CA ALA A 118 -5.38 -0.63 0.60
C ALA A 118 -4.57 -1.25 1.74
N PHE A 119 -3.44 -0.63 2.08
CA PHE A 119 -2.69 -0.98 3.28
C PHE A 119 -3.42 -0.46 4.53
N VAL A 120 -3.41 -1.26 5.58
CA VAL A 120 -4.00 -0.94 6.88
C VAL A 120 -2.89 -0.94 7.93
N MET A 121 -2.78 0.17 8.67
CA MET A 121 -2.00 0.29 9.88
C MET A 121 -2.87 -0.03 11.09
N GLU A 122 -2.52 -1.06 11.84
CA GLU A 122 -3.25 -1.52 13.02
C GLU A 122 -2.38 -1.44 14.28
N LYS A 123 -2.96 -0.90 15.36
CA LYS A 123 -2.39 -0.93 16.71
C LYS A 123 -3.51 -1.06 17.71
N CYS A 124 -3.60 -2.25 18.32
CA CYS A 124 -4.72 -2.64 19.16
C CYS A 124 -6.05 -2.45 18.41
N GLU A 125 -6.99 -1.65 18.94
CA GLU A 125 -8.29 -1.39 18.34
C GLU A 125 -8.26 -0.28 17.26
N ARG A 126 -7.13 0.41 17.07
CA ARG A 126 -7.00 1.51 16.12
C ARG A 126 -6.51 1.00 14.76
N LYS A 127 -7.32 1.20 13.72
CA LYS A 127 -6.99 0.92 12.32
C LYS A 127 -6.99 2.21 11.51
N LEU A 128 -5.97 2.39 10.67
CA LEU A 128 -5.82 3.54 9.78
C LEU A 128 -5.48 3.05 8.37
N SER A 129 -6.04 3.68 7.36
CA SER A 129 -5.70 3.46 5.94
C SER A 129 -5.63 4.79 5.22
N TYR A 130 -4.80 4.87 4.19
CA TYR A 130 -4.72 6.08 3.36
C TYR A 130 -5.70 5.97 2.18
N PRO A 131 -6.51 7.02 1.89
CA PRO A 131 -7.53 6.92 0.86
C PRO A 131 -6.95 6.94 -0.56
N ASP A 132 -5.80 7.60 -0.77
CA ASP A 132 -5.07 7.54 -2.03
C ASP A 132 -4.17 6.29 -2.04
N TRP A 133 -4.60 5.22 -2.70
CA TRP A 133 -3.85 3.96 -2.74
C TRP A 133 -3.99 3.29 -4.11
N GLY A 134 -3.24 2.21 -4.31
CA GLY A 134 -3.26 1.40 -5.55
C GLY A 134 -1.86 1.05 -6.04
N SER A 135 -0.84 1.78 -5.57
CA SER A 135 0.56 1.47 -5.78
C SER A 135 1.44 2.15 -4.73
N GLY A 136 2.67 1.67 -4.56
CA GLY A 136 3.65 2.29 -3.67
C GLY A 136 5.08 1.89 -4.03
N CYS A 137 6.06 2.53 -3.39
CA CYS A 137 7.47 2.26 -3.65
C CYS A 137 8.05 1.21 -2.71
N TYR A 138 8.66 0.17 -3.28
CA TYR A 138 9.24 -0.95 -2.53
C TYR A 138 10.61 -1.33 -3.09
N GLN A 139 11.51 -1.71 -2.18
CA GLN A 139 12.83 -2.16 -2.57
C GLN A 139 12.76 -3.55 -3.21
N VAL A 140 13.54 -3.77 -4.26
CA VAL A 140 13.68 -5.07 -4.91
C VAL A 140 15.12 -5.52 -4.99
N SER A 141 15.34 -6.83 -5.11
CA SER A 141 16.65 -7.42 -5.35
C SER A 141 16.53 -8.67 -6.22
N CYS A 142 17.53 -8.89 -7.08
CA CYS A 142 17.60 -10.08 -7.93
C CYS A 142 18.54 -11.13 -7.33
N SER A 143 18.15 -12.39 -7.41
CA SER A 143 18.98 -13.55 -7.10
C SER A 143 18.75 -14.66 -8.13
N PRO A 144 19.51 -15.76 -8.12
CA PRO A 144 19.22 -16.93 -8.96
C PRO A 144 17.83 -17.54 -8.74
N GLN A 145 17.18 -17.24 -7.62
CA GLN A 145 15.80 -17.64 -7.33
C GLN A 145 14.76 -16.69 -7.96
N GLY A 146 15.18 -15.59 -8.58
CA GLY A 146 14.33 -14.60 -9.23
C GLY A 146 14.30 -13.27 -8.48
N LEU A 147 13.19 -12.54 -8.65
CA LEU A 147 12.96 -11.23 -8.05
C LEU A 147 12.44 -11.36 -6.62
N THR A 148 13.05 -10.65 -5.68
CA THR A 148 12.59 -10.52 -4.30
C THR A 148 12.11 -9.09 -4.04
N VAL A 149 10.92 -8.96 -3.48
CA VAL A 149 10.35 -7.70 -2.97
C VAL A 149 10.62 -7.59 -1.47
N TRP A 150 11.03 -6.41 -1.01
CA TRP A 150 11.32 -6.14 0.39
C TRP A 150 10.31 -5.14 0.98
N VAL A 151 9.71 -5.52 2.10
CA VAL A 151 8.90 -4.63 2.94
C VAL A 151 9.54 -4.59 4.32
N GLN A 152 10.18 -3.48 4.65
CA GLN A 152 11.08 -3.38 5.81
C GLN A 152 12.12 -4.51 5.79
N ASN A 153 12.19 -5.31 6.86
CA ASN A 153 13.14 -6.42 6.98
C ASN A 153 12.57 -7.76 6.49
N THR A 154 11.39 -7.76 5.86
CA THR A 154 10.72 -8.97 5.37
C THR A 154 10.87 -9.06 3.85
N SER A 155 11.33 -10.22 3.37
CA SER A 155 11.47 -10.52 1.95
C SER A 155 10.33 -11.40 1.45
N TYR A 156 9.91 -11.15 0.22
CA TYR A 156 8.87 -11.87 -0.49
C TYR A 156 9.38 -12.25 -1.88
N LEU A 157 9.50 -13.55 -2.13
CA LEU A 157 9.95 -14.05 -3.43
C LEU A 157 8.81 -14.03 -4.45
N CYS A 158 9.06 -13.43 -5.60
CA CYS A 158 8.16 -13.47 -6.74
C CYS A 158 8.44 -14.71 -7.60
N SER A 159 7.49 -15.64 -7.61
CA SER A 159 7.53 -16.88 -8.39
C SER A 159 6.94 -16.73 -9.79
N ARG A 160 6.05 -15.75 -9.99
CA ARG A 160 5.46 -15.37 -11.28
C ARG A 160 4.89 -13.96 -11.27
N ALA A 161 4.75 -13.36 -12.45
CA ALA A 161 4.06 -12.09 -12.60
C ALA A 161 2.58 -12.18 -12.12
N GLY A 162 2.11 -11.15 -11.42
CA GLY A 162 0.75 -11.09 -10.88
C GLY A 162 0.51 -11.98 -9.66
N GLN A 163 1.53 -12.65 -9.12
CA GLN A 163 1.43 -13.31 -7.81
C GLN A 163 1.05 -12.26 -6.75
N VAL A 164 0.07 -12.58 -5.91
CA VAL A 164 -0.32 -11.74 -4.77
C VAL A 164 0.60 -12.07 -3.59
N LEU A 165 1.24 -11.04 -3.05
CA LEU A 165 2.07 -11.10 -1.85
C LEU A 165 1.26 -10.54 -0.67
N PRO A 166 0.74 -11.40 0.24
CA PRO A 166 0.12 -10.92 1.47
C PRO A 166 1.20 -10.41 2.40
N VAL A 167 1.18 -9.11 2.66
CA VAL A 167 2.13 -8.42 3.54
C VAL A 167 1.49 -8.28 4.91
N SER A 168 2.20 -8.69 5.95
CA SER A 168 1.88 -8.44 7.36
C SER A 168 3.18 -8.23 8.12
N ILE A 169 3.51 -6.99 8.44
CA ILE A 169 4.80 -6.62 9.05
C ILE A 169 4.62 -5.64 10.20
N GLN A 170 5.54 -5.64 11.16
CA GLN A 170 5.58 -4.64 12.21
C GLN A 170 6.57 -3.52 11.85
N MET A 171 6.12 -2.26 11.90
CA MET A 171 6.92 -1.06 11.69
C MET A 171 6.49 0.03 12.65
N ASN A 172 7.43 0.70 13.33
CA ASN A 172 7.16 1.85 14.20
C ASN A 172 6.09 1.58 15.30
N GLY A 173 5.97 0.34 15.76
CA GLY A 173 4.95 -0.06 16.75
C GLY A 173 3.52 -0.15 16.21
N TRP A 174 3.37 -0.28 14.90
CA TRP A 174 2.15 -0.58 14.16
C TRP A 174 2.33 -1.87 13.36
N ILE A 175 1.24 -2.59 13.13
CA ILE A 175 1.18 -3.68 12.16
C ILE A 175 0.68 -3.10 10.84
N HIS A 176 1.35 -3.42 9.74
CA HIS A 176 0.96 -3.02 8.40
C HIS A 176 0.52 -4.26 7.64
N ASP A 177 -0.75 -4.29 7.27
CA ASP A 177 -1.36 -5.37 6.49
C ASP A 177 -1.75 -4.86 5.10
N GLY A 178 -1.44 -5.62 4.05
CA GLY A 178 -1.75 -5.24 2.68
C GLY A 178 -1.43 -6.35 1.68
N ASN A 179 -1.67 -6.07 0.40
CA ASN A 179 -1.36 -7.02 -0.67
C ASN A 179 -0.60 -6.31 -1.79
N LEU A 180 0.55 -6.85 -2.17
CA LEU A 180 1.32 -6.39 -3.33
C LEU A 180 1.17 -7.36 -4.49
N LEU A 181 1.30 -6.86 -5.72
CA LEU A 181 1.43 -7.70 -6.91
C LEU A 181 2.90 -7.80 -7.30
N CYS A 182 3.36 -9.04 -7.50
CA CYS A 182 4.65 -9.30 -8.11
C CYS A 182 4.66 -8.77 -9.55
N PRO A 183 5.68 -7.98 -9.93
CA PRO A 183 5.87 -7.62 -11.32
C PRO A 183 6.54 -8.78 -12.08
N SER A 184 6.77 -8.60 -13.38
CA SER A 184 7.58 -9.55 -14.14
C SER A 184 9.03 -9.47 -13.65
N CYS A 185 9.65 -10.64 -13.42
CA CYS A 185 11.06 -10.71 -13.02
C CYS A 185 11.97 -10.11 -14.09
N TRP A 186 11.65 -10.32 -15.36
CA TRP A 186 12.41 -9.84 -16.51
C TRP A 186 12.41 -8.32 -16.66
N ASP A 187 11.51 -7.62 -15.97
CA ASP A 187 11.46 -6.15 -15.98
C ASP A 187 12.62 -5.56 -15.15
N PHE A 188 13.22 -6.36 -14.25
CA PHE A 188 14.21 -5.90 -13.26
C PHE A 188 15.49 -6.73 -13.19
N CYS A 189 15.43 -8.01 -13.55
CA CYS A 189 16.53 -8.96 -13.39
C CYS A 189 17.01 -9.46 -14.76
N GLU A 190 18.32 -9.67 -14.88
CA GLU A 190 18.93 -10.24 -16.09
C GLU A 190 18.72 -11.76 -16.21
N LEU A 191 18.54 -12.44 -15.07
CA LEU A 191 18.34 -13.88 -14.99
C LEU A 191 17.12 -14.19 -14.13
N CYS A 192 16.16 -14.89 -14.70
CA CYS A 192 14.93 -15.29 -14.02
C CYS A 192 14.70 -16.80 -14.19
N PRO A 193 14.34 -17.52 -13.10
CA PRO A 193 13.90 -18.89 -13.23
C PRO A 193 12.56 -18.97 -13.97
N PRO A 194 12.18 -20.15 -14.49
CA PRO A 194 10.84 -20.36 -15.05
C PRO A 194 9.77 -20.02 -14.03
N GLU A 195 8.72 -19.34 -14.48
CA GLU A 195 7.59 -19.01 -13.62
C GLU A 195 6.93 -20.26 -13.07
N ARG A 196 6.54 -20.22 -11.80
CA ARG A 196 5.86 -21.32 -11.11
C ARG A 196 4.75 -20.76 -10.26
N ASP A 197 3.72 -21.56 -10.07
CA ASP A 197 2.74 -21.25 -9.04
C ASP A 197 3.42 -21.24 -7.67
N PRO A 198 3.14 -20.22 -6.83
CA PRO A 198 3.65 -20.22 -5.49
C PRO A 198 3.19 -21.51 -4.80
N PRO A 199 4.05 -22.14 -3.97
CA PRO A 199 3.62 -23.30 -3.21
C PRO A 199 2.33 -22.92 -2.49
N ALA A 200 1.33 -23.81 -2.50
CA ALA A 200 0.10 -23.59 -1.76
C ALA A 200 0.51 -23.22 -0.35
N THR A 201 0.30 -21.96 0.01
CA THR A 201 0.66 -21.46 1.33
C THR A 201 -0.15 -22.36 2.25
N ASN A 202 0.53 -23.25 2.98
CA ASN A 202 -0.04 -23.78 4.20
C ASN A 202 -0.44 -22.53 4.96
N LEU A 203 -1.74 -22.31 5.05
CA LEU A 203 -2.34 -21.14 5.65
C LEU A 203 -2.19 -21.29 7.17
N THR A 204 -0.96 -21.54 7.65
CA THR A 204 -0.46 -20.80 8.79
C THR A 204 -0.59 -19.35 8.39
N ARG A 205 -1.79 -18.80 8.62
CA ARG A 205 -1.97 -17.46 9.15
C ARG A 205 -0.68 -17.19 9.90
N ALA A 206 0.19 -16.33 9.36
CA ALA A 206 1.23 -15.75 10.19
C ALA A 206 0.48 -15.35 11.46
N LEU A 207 0.82 -15.97 12.60
CA LEU A 207 0.08 -15.77 13.84
C LEU A 207 -0.16 -14.26 13.94
N PRO A 208 -1.42 -13.79 14.09
CA PRO A 208 -1.71 -12.37 14.08
C PRO A 208 -0.68 -11.71 14.98
N LEU A 209 0.13 -10.83 14.40
CA LEU A 209 1.09 -10.07 15.19
C LEU A 209 0.21 -9.27 16.16
N ASP A 210 0.14 -9.68 17.42
CA ASP A 210 -0.70 -9.03 18.41
C ASP A 210 0.21 -8.21 19.33
N LEU A 211 0.33 -6.93 18.97
CA LEU A 211 1.05 -5.94 19.77
C LEU A 211 0.42 -5.75 21.16
N CYS A 212 -0.84 -6.14 21.34
CA CYS A 212 -1.66 -5.73 22.47
C CYS A 212 -2.35 -6.90 23.15
N SER A 213 -1.83 -8.14 23.00
CA SER A 213 -2.32 -9.33 23.70
C SER A 213 -2.56 -8.96 25.16
N ARG A 214 -3.84 -8.83 25.53
CA ARG A 214 -4.25 -8.39 26.87
C ARG A 214 -3.63 -9.38 27.84
N SER A 215 -2.58 -8.95 28.54
CA SER A 215 -1.96 -9.81 29.54
C SER A 215 -3.03 -10.16 30.56
N SER A 216 -3.46 -11.42 30.55
CA SER A 216 -4.32 -11.98 31.59
C SER A 216 -3.67 -11.87 32.97
N SER A 217 -2.37 -11.51 33.05
CA SER A 217 -1.65 -11.31 34.30
C SER A 217 -2.12 -10.07 35.07
N LEU A 218 -2.62 -9.00 34.43
CA LEU A 218 -3.10 -7.80 35.14
C LEU A 218 -4.41 -8.07 35.90
N VAL A 219 -5.28 -8.89 35.30
CA VAL A 219 -6.52 -9.34 35.96
C VAL A 219 -6.16 -10.28 37.11
N VAL A 220 -5.27 -11.25 36.88
CA VAL A 220 -4.82 -12.20 37.91
C VAL A 220 -4.12 -11.50 39.08
N THR A 221 -3.25 -10.51 38.83
CA THR A 221 -2.59 -9.75 39.91
C THR A 221 -3.57 -8.90 40.70
N LEU A 222 -4.58 -8.29 40.05
CA LEU A 222 -5.61 -7.52 40.73
C LEU A 222 -6.50 -8.42 41.60
N TRP A 223 -6.89 -9.61 41.11
CA TRP A 223 -7.63 -10.59 41.91
C TRP A 223 -6.83 -11.14 43.09
N LEU A 224 -5.53 -11.40 42.91
CA LEU A 224 -4.64 -11.83 43.99
C LEU A 224 -4.45 -10.72 45.03
N LEU A 225 -4.34 -9.45 44.62
CA LEU A 225 -4.28 -8.32 45.54
C LEU A 225 -5.59 -8.18 46.34
N LEU A 226 -6.74 -8.24 45.67
CA LEU A 226 -8.05 -8.18 46.34
C LEU A 226 -8.26 -9.36 47.29
N GLY A 227 -7.87 -10.58 46.90
CA GLY A 227 -7.96 -11.77 47.74
C GLY A 227 -7.07 -11.73 48.98
N ASN A 228 -5.91 -11.04 48.92
CA ASN A 228 -5.02 -10.87 50.07
C ASN A 228 -5.39 -9.66 50.95
N LEU A 229 -6.02 -8.62 50.39
CA LEU A 229 -6.40 -7.42 51.13
C LEU A 229 -7.70 -7.60 51.94
N PHE A 230 -8.63 -8.41 51.44
CA PHE A 230 -9.92 -8.67 52.09
C PHE A 230 -9.79 -9.30 53.50
N PRO A 231 -8.97 -10.35 53.72
CA PRO A 231 -8.78 -10.92 55.04
C PRO A 231 -8.08 -9.97 56.01
N LEU A 232 -7.16 -9.12 55.53
CA LEU A 232 -6.47 -8.12 56.34
C LEU A 232 -7.42 -7.01 56.82
N LEU A 233 -8.29 -6.52 55.95
CA LEU A 233 -9.31 -5.54 56.30
C LEU A 233 -10.37 -6.12 57.24
N ALA A 234 -10.80 -7.36 57.00
CA ALA A 234 -11.72 -8.06 57.89
C ALA A 234 -11.10 -8.30 59.28
N GLY A 235 -9.83 -8.70 59.35
CA GLY A 235 -9.11 -8.86 60.61
C GLY A 235 -8.95 -7.54 61.38
N PHE A 236 -8.66 -6.44 60.68
CA PHE A 236 -8.56 -5.12 61.30
C PHE A 236 -9.90 -4.64 61.86
N LEU A 237 -10.99 -4.82 61.11
CA LEU A 237 -12.34 -4.45 61.57
C LEU A 237 -12.80 -5.29 62.78
N LEU A 238 -12.45 -6.58 62.82
CA LEU A 238 -12.74 -7.45 63.96
C LEU A 238 -11.89 -7.10 65.21
N CYS A 239 -10.67 -6.60 65.04
CA CYS A 239 -9.83 -6.13 66.14
C CYS A 239 -10.25 -4.75 66.71
N VAL A 240 -10.88 -3.89 65.91
CA VAL A 240 -11.32 -2.55 66.36
C VAL A 240 -12.64 -2.60 67.15
N TRP A 241 -13.38 -3.70 67.04
CA TRP A 241 -14.67 -3.90 67.71
C TRP A 241 -14.59 -4.79 68.97
N HIS A 242 -13.38 -4.99 69.51
CA HIS A 242 -13.17 -5.77 70.72
C HIS A 242 -12.46 -5.00 71.83
#